data_AF-A0A4R3U513-F1
#
_entry.id   AF-A0A4R3U513-F1
#
_cell.length_a   1.000
_cell.length_b   1.000
_cell.length_c   1.000
_cell.angle_alpha   90.00
_cell.angle_beta   90.00
_cell.angle_gamma   90.00
#
_symmetry.space_group_name_H-M   'P 1'
#
loop_
_entity.id
_entity.type
_entity.pdbx_description
1 polymer ?
#
loop_
_entity_poly.entity_id
_entity_poly.type
_entity_poly.pdbx_seq_one_letter_code
_entity_poly.pdbx_strand_id
1 'polypeptide(L)'
;MGVRPPSSERMAEYANERLDRLLGRLYTLWVVAIIFGALNLRLEKVQAGGFEFTLKDPDVVQGVLFLVCLLHYVAIVALMIMFASQYRFPNRHISRRAIFAALGTRTTLLNRSRAQIIAVKKIAKAVYAAAALFMFVVLFLPLVHILVFQREQLLKGLFLVF
;
A
#
# COMPACT_ATOMS: atom_id res chain seq x y z
N MET A 1 18.70 -20.09 -24.06
CA MET A 1 18.63 -18.61 -24.03
C MET A 1 17.26 -18.21 -23.51
N GLY A 2 17.18 -17.52 -22.37
CA GLY A 2 15.89 -17.07 -21.81
C GLY A 2 15.30 -15.94 -22.66
N VAL A 3 14.08 -16.12 -23.15
CA VAL A 3 13.33 -15.09 -23.88
C VAL A 3 13.14 -13.89 -22.93
N ARG A 4 13.69 -12.72 -23.28
CA ARG A 4 13.48 -11.51 -22.49
C ARG A 4 12.00 -11.14 -22.51
N PRO A 5 11.36 -10.85 -21.36
CA PRO A 5 9.96 -10.46 -21.34
C PRO A 5 9.73 -9.17 -22.15
N PRO A 6 8.55 -9.01 -22.77
CA PRO A 6 8.18 -7.81 -23.51
C PRO A 6 8.33 -6.56 -22.64
N SER A 7 8.63 -5.41 -23.26
CA SER A 7 8.92 -4.15 -22.56
C SER A 7 7.79 -3.69 -21.65
N SER A 8 6.53 -3.98 -22.01
CA SER A 8 5.35 -3.68 -21.20
C SER A 8 5.29 -4.47 -19.89
N GLU A 9 5.71 -5.74 -19.89
CA GLU A 9 5.76 -6.57 -18.67
C GLU A 9 6.83 -6.06 -17.71
N ARG A 10 8.00 -5.65 -18.23
CA ARG A 10 9.07 -5.06 -17.40
C ARG A 10 8.67 -3.73 -16.77
N MET A 11 7.93 -2.89 -17.50
CA MET A 11 7.41 -1.64 -16.95
C MET A 11 6.37 -1.88 -15.86
N ALA A 12 5.51 -2.89 -16.03
CA ALA A 12 4.56 -3.29 -15.01
C ALA A 12 5.23 -3.88 -13.76
N GLU A 13 6.27 -4.71 -13.93
CA GLU A 13 7.08 -5.22 -12.82
C GLU A 13 7.76 -4.08 -12.04
N TYR A 14 8.38 -3.14 -12.75
CA TYR A 14 9.00 -1.96 -12.14
C TYR A 14 7.99 -1.09 -11.37
N ALA A 15 6.81 -0.87 -11.95
CA ALA A 15 5.74 -0.11 -11.31
C ALA A 15 5.26 -0.80 -10.03
N ASN A 16 5.04 -2.12 -10.07
CA ASN A 16 4.66 -2.90 -8.90
C ASN A 16 5.74 -2.86 -7.81
N GLU A 17 7.02 -3.06 -8.17
CA GLU A 17 8.12 -3.02 -7.20
C GLU A 17 8.24 -1.64 -6.52
N ARG A 18 8.01 -0.57 -7.27
CA ARG A 18 8.04 0.80 -6.74
C ARG A 18 6.82 1.09 -5.87
N LEU A 19 5.65 0.59 -6.24
CA LEU A 19 4.43 0.66 -5.43
C LEU A 19 4.61 -0.09 -4.10
N ASP A 20 5.13 -1.31 -4.13
CA ASP A 20 5.39 -2.11 -2.93
C ASP A 20 6.37 -1.42 -1.98
N ARG A 21 7.44 -0.83 -2.52
CA ARG A 21 8.39 -0.03 -1.74
C ARG A 21 7.76 1.20 -1.10
N LEU A 22 6.89 1.91 -1.83
CA LEU A 22 6.17 3.07 -1.30
C LEU A 22 5.15 2.69 -0.24
N LEU A 23 4.38 1.62 -0.46
CA LEU A 23 3.43 1.09 0.52
C LEU A 23 4.14 0.64 1.79
N GLY A 24 5.28 -0.07 1.68
CA GLY A 24 6.08 -0.46 2.82
C GLY A 24 6.57 0.75 3.62
N ARG A 25 7.09 1.79 2.96
CA ARG A 25 7.51 3.04 3.62
C ARG A 25 6.35 3.78 4.28
N LEU A 26 5.22 3.88 3.59
CA LEU A 26 4.00 4.49 4.10
C LEU A 26 3.57 3.80 5.40
N TYR A 27 3.51 2.46 5.41
CA TYR A 27 3.11 1.69 6.57
C TYR A 27 4.10 1.81 7.73
N THR A 28 5.40 1.74 7.45
CA THR A 28 6.42 1.94 8.49
C THR A 28 6.30 3.32 9.12
N LEU A 29 6.19 4.38 8.31
CA LEU A 29 6.05 5.74 8.81
C LEU A 29 4.74 5.94 9.59
N TRP A 30 3.64 5.37 9.10
CA TRP A 30 2.34 5.45 9.76
C TRP A 30 2.35 4.76 11.12
N VAL A 31 2.91 3.55 11.21
CA VAL A 31 3.05 2.83 12.48
C VAL A 31 3.97 3.58 13.45
N VAL A 32 5.11 4.09 12.96
CA VAL A 32 6.02 4.90 13.78
C VAL A 32 5.30 6.13 14.32
N ALA A 33 4.54 6.84 13.50
CA ALA A 33 3.76 8.01 13.93
C ALA A 33 2.72 7.67 15.00
N ILE A 34 2.01 6.54 14.85
CA ILE A 34 1.08 6.04 15.88
C ILE A 34 1.82 5.73 17.18
N ILE A 35 2.97 5.06 17.12
CA ILE A 35 3.77 4.72 18.29
C ILE A 35 4.25 6.00 19.00
N PHE A 36 4.71 7.01 18.25
CA PHE A 36 5.12 8.29 18.81
C PHE A 36 4.00 8.98 19.58
N GLY A 37 2.79 9.02 19.00
CA GLY A 37 1.61 9.57 19.67
C GLY A 37 1.16 8.74 20.88
N ALA A 38 1.12 7.41 20.74
CA ALA A 38 0.66 6.50 21.79
C ALA A 38 1.58 6.52 23.02
N LEU A 39 2.89 6.61 22.80
CA LEU A 39 3.89 6.64 23.87
C LEU A 39 4.10 8.05 24.43
N ASN A 40 3.46 9.09 23.88
CA ASN A 40 3.71 10.49 24.25
C ASN A 40 5.21 10.75 24.38
N LEU A 41 6.01 10.23 23.45
CA LEU A 41 7.46 10.27 23.52
C LEU A 41 7.89 11.74 23.46
N ARG A 42 8.05 12.35 24.64
CA ARG A 42 8.67 13.65 24.81
C ARG A 42 10.14 13.46 24.44
N LEU A 43 10.44 13.66 23.15
CA LEU A 43 11.80 13.80 22.67
C LEU A 43 12.36 15.10 23.26
N GLU A 44 12.79 15.06 24.52
CA GLU A 44 13.30 16.23 25.20
C GLU A 44 14.55 16.77 24.49
N LYS A 45 15.37 15.90 23.89
CA LYS A 45 16.49 16.28 23.01
C LYS A 45 16.79 15.19 21.98
N VAL A 46 16.79 15.54 20.70
CA VAL A 46 17.42 14.72 19.65
C VAL A 46 18.69 15.43 19.20
N GLN A 47 19.84 14.83 19.46
CA GLN A 47 21.11 15.26 18.88
C GLN A 47 21.34 14.49 17.59
N ALA A 48 21.29 15.20 16.45
CA ALA A 48 21.69 14.67 15.16
C ALA A 48 22.61 15.71 14.48
N GLY A 49 23.85 15.31 14.17
CA GLY A 49 24.78 16.15 13.42
C GLY A 49 25.28 17.41 14.14
N GLY A 50 25.31 17.43 15.48
CA GLY A 50 25.81 18.57 16.27
C GLY A 50 24.78 19.69 16.54
N PHE A 51 23.54 19.52 16.07
CA PHE A 51 22.44 20.41 16.39
C PHE A 51 21.57 19.80 17.50
N GLU A 52 21.36 20.56 18.59
CA GLU A 52 20.39 20.20 19.63
C GLU A 52 19.02 20.71 19.24
N PHE A 53 18.12 19.80 18.86
CA PHE A 53 16.71 20.11 18.67
C PHE A 53 15.95 19.74 19.95
N THR A 54 15.45 20.76 20.66
CA THR A 54 14.48 20.57 21.75
C THR A 54 13.10 20.49 21.11
N LEU A 55 12.59 19.28 20.94
CA LEU A 55 11.24 19.05 20.42
C LEU A 55 10.23 19.25 21.56
N LYS A 56 9.80 20.51 21.73
CA LYS A 56 8.87 20.91 22.80
C LYS A 56 7.48 20.28 22.70
N ASP A 57 7.03 19.89 21.51
CA ASP A 57 5.70 19.31 21.30
C ASP A 57 5.80 18.00 20.47
N PRO A 58 5.59 16.83 21.10
CA PRO A 58 5.63 15.53 20.41
C PRO A 58 4.54 15.40 19.33
N ASP A 59 3.43 16.14 19.48
CA ASP A 59 2.35 16.13 18.49
C ASP A 59 2.79 16.70 17.14
N VAL A 60 3.78 17.59 17.15
CA VAL A 60 4.33 18.19 15.93
C VAL A 60 5.16 17.17 15.16
N VAL A 61 5.96 16.35 15.84
CA VAL A 61 6.71 15.24 15.21
C VAL A 61 5.74 14.26 14.56
N GLN A 62 4.71 13.86 15.31
CA GLN A 62 3.66 12.99 14.82
C GLN A 62 2.95 13.59 13.60
N GLY A 63 2.64 14.89 13.63
CA GLY A 63 2.08 15.64 12.52
C GLY A 63 2.96 15.65 11.28
N VAL A 64 4.26 15.90 11.43
CA VAL A 64 5.23 15.87 10.33
C VAL A 64 5.32 14.46 9.72
N LEU A 65 5.34 13.41 10.53
CA LEU A 65 5.34 12.04 10.03
C LEU A 65 4.06 11.73 9.22
N PHE A 66 2.90 12.20 9.66
CA PHE A 66 1.66 12.06 8.91
C PHE A 66 1.66 12.87 7.60
N LEU A 67 2.26 14.06 7.56
CA LEU A 67 2.46 14.79 6.30
C LEU A 67 3.31 14.00 5.30
N VAL A 68 4.42 13.39 5.76
CA VAL A 68 5.24 12.54 4.90
C VAL A 68 4.44 11.32 4.40
N CYS A 69 3.55 10.76 5.21
CA CYS A 69 2.63 9.71 4.76
C CYS A 69 1.71 10.20 3.64
N LEU A 70 1.14 11.41 3.74
CA LEU A 70 0.31 11.99 2.68
C LEU A 70 1.09 12.25 1.39
N LEU A 71 2.36 12.66 1.48
CA LEU A 71 3.23 12.78 0.30
C LEU A 71 3.46 11.42 -0.38
N HIS A 72 3.61 10.33 0.39
CA HIS A 72 3.68 8.98 -0.18
C HIS A 72 2.38 8.60 -0.90
N TYR A 73 1.21 9.00 -0.37
CA TYR A 73 -0.06 8.81 -1.08
C TYR A 73 -0.10 9.56 -2.42
N VAL A 74 0.37 10.80 -2.48
CA VAL A 74 0.47 11.55 -3.75
C VAL A 74 1.36 10.81 -4.75
N ALA A 75 2.50 10.27 -4.31
CA ALA A 75 3.39 9.48 -5.16
C ALA A 75 2.73 8.18 -5.65
N ILE A 76 1.96 7.49 -4.79
CA ILE A 76 1.21 6.29 -5.16
C ILE A 76 0.16 6.64 -6.23
N VAL A 77 -0.62 7.70 -6.03
CA VAL A 77 -1.63 8.16 -7.00
C VAL A 77 -0.99 8.54 -8.33
N ALA A 78 0.14 9.26 -8.31
CA ALA A 78 0.88 9.61 -9.51
C ALA A 78 1.33 8.37 -10.27
N LEU A 79 1.86 7.34 -9.59
CA LEU A 79 2.22 6.07 -10.22
C LEU A 79 0.99 5.36 -10.80
N MET A 80 -0.13 5.31 -10.07
CA MET A 80 -1.36 4.69 -10.56
C MET A 80 -1.87 5.38 -11.83
N ILE A 81 -1.78 6.70 -11.92
CA ILE A 81 -2.16 7.47 -13.11
C ILE A 81 -1.18 7.21 -14.26
N MET A 82 0.12 7.30 -14.01
CA MET A 82 1.17 7.09 -15.03
C MET A 82 1.09 5.69 -15.66
N PHE A 83 0.74 4.68 -14.87
CA PHE A 83 0.65 3.29 -15.31
C PHE A 83 -0.80 2.81 -15.51
N ALA A 84 -1.80 3.69 -15.49
CA ALA A 84 -3.22 3.34 -15.57
C ALA A 84 -3.57 2.49 -16.81
N SER A 85 -2.90 2.76 -17.95
CA SER A 85 -3.08 2.01 -19.20
C SER A 85 -2.59 0.56 -19.11
N GLN A 86 -1.65 0.25 -18.20
CA GLN A 86 -1.11 -1.09 -17.96
C GLN A 86 -2.00 -1.89 -16.99
N TYR A 87 -2.74 -1.21 -16.11
CA TYR A 87 -3.71 -1.83 -15.19
C TYR A 87 -5.11 -1.92 -15.79
N ARG A 88 -5.25 -2.34 -17.06
CA ARG A 88 -6.57 -2.65 -17.64
C ARG A 88 -7.24 -3.76 -16.83
N PHE A 89 -8.29 -3.39 -16.09
CA PHE A 89 -9.19 -4.35 -15.47
C PHE A 89 -10.03 -5.03 -16.56
N PRO A 90 -10.14 -6.37 -16.57
CA PRO A 90 -9.54 -7.33 -15.67
C PRO A 90 -8.16 -7.84 -16.14
N ASN A 91 -7.14 -7.75 -15.28
CA ASN A 91 -5.82 -8.30 -15.56
C ASN A 91 -5.88 -9.85 -15.61
N ARG A 92 -5.66 -10.40 -16.81
CA ARG A 92 -5.72 -11.85 -17.08
C ARG A 92 -4.77 -12.66 -16.18
N HIS A 93 -3.61 -12.10 -15.80
CA HIS A 93 -2.67 -12.79 -14.90
C HIS A 93 -3.23 -12.96 -13.49
N ILE A 94 -3.89 -11.93 -12.96
CA ILE A 94 -4.49 -11.97 -11.62
C ILE A 94 -5.67 -12.95 -11.60
N SER A 95 -6.51 -12.94 -12.65
CA SER A 95 -7.61 -13.90 -12.79
C SER A 95 -7.11 -15.35 -12.85
N ARG A 96 -6.02 -15.61 -13.59
CA ARG A 96 -5.37 -16.94 -13.60
C ARG A 96 -4.85 -17.34 -12.23
N ARG A 97 -4.17 -16.44 -11.51
CA ARG A 97 -3.68 -16.72 -10.14
C ARG A 97 -4.82 -17.02 -9.17
N ALA A 98 -5.93 -16.29 -9.25
CA ALA A 98 -7.11 -16.56 -8.42
C ALA A 98 -7.74 -17.93 -8.72
N ILE A 99 -7.76 -18.34 -9.99
CA ILE A 99 -8.20 -19.69 -10.40
C ILE A 99 -7.25 -20.76 -9.86
N PHE A 100 -5.93 -20.55 -9.97
CA PHE A 100 -4.94 -21.47 -9.41
C PHE A 100 -5.05 -21.58 -7.88
N ALA A 101 -5.21 -20.46 -7.18
CA ALA A 101 -5.45 -20.45 -5.74
C ALA A 101 -6.74 -21.19 -5.36
N ALA A 102 -7.82 -21.00 -6.12
CA ALA A 102 -9.08 -21.72 -5.93
C ALA A 102 -9.00 -23.22 -6.24
N LEU A 103 -8.03 -23.65 -7.06
CA LEU A 103 -7.77 -25.06 -7.38
C LEU A 103 -6.91 -25.76 -6.31
N GLY A 104 -6.17 -25.01 -5.49
CA GLY A 104 -5.36 -25.50 -4.37
C GLY A 104 -4.07 -26.21 -4.80
N THR A 105 -4.18 -27.34 -5.51
CA THR A 105 -3.05 -28.10 -6.07
C THR A 105 -2.87 -27.81 -7.56
N ARG A 106 -1.70 -28.13 -8.14
CA ARG A 106 -1.35 -27.96 -9.56
C ARG A 106 -2.19 -28.82 -10.52
N THR A 107 -3.52 -28.80 -10.38
CA THR A 107 -4.43 -29.49 -11.29
C THR A 107 -4.94 -28.50 -12.32
N THR A 108 -4.94 -28.92 -13.58
CA THR A 108 -5.51 -28.15 -14.67
C THR A 108 -7.04 -28.23 -14.61
N LEU A 109 -7.73 -27.28 -15.25
CA LEU A 109 -9.19 -27.37 -15.44
C LEU A 109 -9.59 -28.46 -16.45
N LEU A 110 -8.61 -29.09 -17.11
CA LEU A 110 -8.83 -30.19 -18.04
C LEU A 110 -9.37 -31.40 -17.27
N ASN A 111 -10.40 -32.05 -17.81
CA ASN A 111 -11.09 -33.22 -17.25
C ASN A 111 -11.99 -32.96 -16.02
N ARG A 112 -12.33 -31.71 -15.72
CA ARG A 112 -13.32 -31.36 -14.68
C ARG A 112 -14.74 -31.30 -15.28
N SER A 113 -15.74 -31.72 -14.51
CA SER A 113 -17.15 -31.59 -14.92
C SER A 113 -17.58 -30.11 -14.99
N ARG A 114 -18.61 -29.78 -15.77
CA ARG A 114 -19.14 -28.40 -15.85
C ARG A 114 -19.48 -27.82 -14.48
N ALA A 115 -20.05 -28.63 -13.58
CA ALA A 115 -20.38 -28.22 -12.22
C ALA A 115 -19.13 -27.83 -11.41
N GLN A 116 -18.06 -28.62 -11.51
CA GLN A 116 -16.79 -28.34 -10.84
C GLN A 116 -16.13 -27.06 -11.38
N ILE A 117 -16.18 -26.83 -12.69
CA ILE A 117 -15.65 -25.60 -13.31
C ILE A 117 -16.42 -24.37 -12.80
N ILE A 118 -17.74 -24.46 -12.68
CA ILE A 118 -18.57 -23.37 -12.14
C ILE A 118 -18.23 -23.10 -10.67
N ALA A 119 -18.08 -24.15 -9.86
CA ALA A 119 -17.69 -24.02 -8.46
C ALA A 119 -16.32 -23.34 -8.30
N VAL A 120 -15.31 -23.79 -9.05
CA VAL A 120 -13.96 -23.17 -9.03
C VAL A 120 -14.02 -21.71 -9.47
N LYS A 121 -14.78 -21.37 -10.51
CA LYS A 121 -14.95 -19.97 -10.94
C LYS A 121 -15.61 -19.11 -9.87
N LYS A 122 -16.61 -19.62 -9.16
CA LYS A 122 -17.24 -18.90 -8.03
C LYS A 122 -16.23 -18.64 -6.90
N ILE A 123 -15.46 -19.65 -6.51
CA ILE A 123 -14.41 -19.51 -5.49
C ILE A 123 -13.33 -18.52 -5.96
N ALA A 124 -12.85 -18.63 -7.20
CA ALA A 124 -11.88 -17.70 -7.76
C ALA A 124 -12.38 -16.25 -7.77
N LYS A 125 -13.67 -16.03 -8.07
CA LYS A 125 -14.29 -14.70 -7.98
C LYS A 125 -14.32 -14.19 -6.54
N ALA A 126 -14.62 -15.04 -5.57
CA ALA A 126 -14.59 -14.70 -4.15
C ALA A 126 -13.16 -14.36 -3.68
N VAL A 127 -12.16 -15.17 -4.05
CA VAL A 127 -10.73 -14.91 -3.75
C VAL A 127 -10.29 -13.58 -4.36
N TYR A 128 -10.67 -13.31 -5.61
CA TYR A 128 -10.36 -12.04 -6.25
C TYR A 128 -11.02 -10.85 -5.54
N ALA A 129 -12.30 -10.96 -5.18
CA ALA A 129 -13.01 -9.92 -4.44
C ALA A 129 -12.40 -9.69 -3.05
N ALA A 130 -12.03 -10.75 -2.35
CA ALA A 130 -11.37 -10.65 -1.05
C ALA A 130 -9.99 -9.99 -1.16
N ALA A 131 -9.19 -10.35 -2.18
CA ALA A 131 -7.90 -9.71 -2.43
C ALA A 131 -8.06 -8.23 -2.79
N ALA A 132 -9.06 -7.88 -3.61
CA ALA A 132 -9.36 -6.50 -3.95
C ALA A 132 -9.80 -5.69 -2.71
N LEU A 133 -10.65 -6.27 -1.86
CA LEU A 133 -11.06 -5.66 -0.60
C LEU A 133 -9.87 -5.48 0.34
N PHE A 134 -9.01 -6.49 0.47
CA PHE A 134 -7.80 -6.40 1.29
C PHE A 134 -6.89 -5.28 0.80
N MET A 135 -6.63 -5.20 -0.51
CA MET A 135 -5.84 -4.11 -1.11
C MET A 135 -6.49 -2.75 -0.85
N PHE A 136 -7.82 -2.65 -0.93
CA PHE A 136 -8.55 -1.43 -0.60
C PHE A 136 -8.35 -1.05 0.87
N VAL A 137 -8.50 -1.99 1.80
CA VAL A 137 -8.27 -1.73 3.23
C VAL A 137 -6.83 -1.31 3.47
N VAL A 138 -5.86 -2.00 2.89
CA VAL A 138 -4.43 -1.66 3.03
C VAL A 138 -4.14 -0.26 2.49
N LEU A 139 -4.73 0.10 1.35
CA LEU A 139 -4.51 1.41 0.77
C LEU A 139 -5.22 2.52 1.56
N PHE A 140 -6.44 2.32 2.04
CA PHE A 140 -7.25 3.39 2.59
C PHE A 140 -7.18 3.52 4.12
N LEU A 141 -6.78 2.47 4.85
CA LEU A 141 -6.77 2.49 6.31
C LEU A 141 -5.86 3.60 6.88
N PRO A 142 -4.58 3.75 6.47
CA PRO A 142 -3.73 4.83 6.97
C PRO A 142 -4.28 6.21 6.61
N LEU A 143 -4.81 6.37 5.40
CA LEU A 143 -5.39 7.63 4.93
C LEU A 143 -6.60 8.05 5.79
N VAL A 144 -7.55 7.13 5.99
CA VAL A 144 -8.73 7.38 6.82
C VAL A 144 -8.32 7.66 8.26
N HIS A 145 -7.37 6.89 8.80
CA HIS A 145 -6.84 7.12 10.14
C HIS A 145 -6.30 8.55 10.30
N ILE A 146 -5.44 8.99 9.38
CA ILE A 146 -4.84 10.33 9.42
C ILE A 146 -5.90 11.42 9.26
N LEU A 147 -6.72 11.32 8.20
CA LEU A 147 -7.65 12.39 7.82
C LEU A 147 -8.89 12.50 8.71
N VAL A 148 -9.28 11.45 9.42
CA VAL A 148 -10.46 11.45 10.29
C VAL A 148 -10.08 11.59 11.76
N PHE A 149 -9.08 10.85 12.21
CA PHE A 149 -8.78 10.71 13.65
C PHE A 149 -7.58 11.54 14.13
N GLN A 150 -6.70 11.98 13.22
CA GLN A 150 -5.44 12.66 13.58
C GLN A 150 -5.31 14.05 12.93
N ARG A 151 -6.45 14.71 12.68
CA ARG A 151 -6.49 16.02 12.00
C ARG A 151 -5.72 17.09 12.76
N GLU A 152 -5.83 17.11 14.09
CA GLU A 152 -5.18 18.14 14.91
C GLU A 152 -3.66 18.05 14.84
N GLN A 153 -3.12 16.84 14.99
CA GLN A 153 -1.70 16.55 14.86
C GLN A 153 -1.21 16.89 13.45
N LEU A 154 -1.99 16.51 12.42
CA LEU A 154 -1.68 16.85 11.03
C LEU A 154 -1.58 18.37 10.82
N LEU A 155 -2.53 19.16 11.35
CA LEU A 155 -2.51 20.61 11.25
C LEU A 155 -1.32 21.22 11.99
N LYS A 156 -1.00 20.74 13.19
CA LYS A 156 0.20 21.16 13.94
C LYS A 156 1.49 20.93 13.14
N GLY A 157 1.61 19.78 12.48
CA GLY A 157 2.73 19.51 11.58
C GLY A 157 2.77 20.46 10.40
N LEU A 158 1.61 20.83 9.84
CA LEU A 158 1.50 21.70 8.67
C LEU A 158 1.92 23.13 9.00
N PHE A 159 1.52 23.66 10.16
CA PHE A 159 1.96 24.97 10.67
C PHE A 159 3.45 25.06 11.03
N LEU A 160 4.14 23.93 11.24
CA LEU A 160 5.59 23.95 11.41
C LEU A 160 6.31 24.08 10.06
N VAL A 161 5.75 23.45 9.02
CA VAL A 161 6.38 23.36 7.69
C VAL A 161 6.14 24.62 6.84
N PHE A 162 5.02 25.31 7.05
CA PHE A 162 4.62 26.54 6.34
C PHE A 162 4.53 27.73 7.30
#